data_AF-A0A7X7BLG5-F1
#
_entry.id   AF-A0A7X7BLG5-F1
#
_cell.length_a   1.000
_cell.length_b   1.000
_cell.length_c   1.000
_cell.angle_alpha   90.00
_cell.angle_beta   90.00
_cell.angle_gamma   90.00
#
_symmetry.space_group_name_H-M   'P 1'
#
loop_
_entity.id
_entity.type
_entity.pdbx_description
1 polymer ?
#
loop_
_entity_poly.entity_id
_entity_poly.type
_entity_poly.pdbx_seq_one_letter_code
_entity_poly.pdbx_strand_id
1 'polypeptide(L)'
;MKKQLVSFFGKAHPLVLLYFIVILVAILTYSIPAGQYDRVKDPVSGRMIVAAGTYHHIESTPATFSQFLLAVDKGLNKAAPIISFLLLIGGALGVIATTGSIEAALGKFVGKFKSGKSRVIILGGVMFFFLFCSSSFGMGQESMAFAPFVIMLMLSLGYDTMTGIGAIVLGYGIGYGVSVLNPFTIAIAQGIAGVPYPSGSLVRIIISLIMFVCALTYLNNYATNVKDDPTKSLSPDVPEEFRETKNLELVEMKAGHIRVWVVFFLSLAYLIYGAVAKGFYFSEISSIFLYMGILSGIVFGLKPNEIGRAFAQGARDMAVPCLIIGFALSINTLLDSANIIDSIIYYLSLPLRNLPPVISAGGMVLVQTLVNFFVNSGSTQ
;
A
#
# COMPACT_ATOMS: atom_id res chain seq x y z
N MET A 1 -17.63 -30.29 -7.11
CA MET A 1 -17.95 -28.87 -6.84
C MET A 1 -17.02 -28.19 -5.82
N LYS A 2 -17.04 -28.51 -4.52
CA LYS A 2 -16.27 -27.74 -3.50
C LYS A 2 -14.75 -27.68 -3.75
N LYS A 3 -14.11 -28.80 -4.12
CA LYS A 3 -12.67 -28.84 -4.50
C LYS A 3 -12.35 -28.09 -5.80
N GLN A 4 -13.25 -28.11 -6.78
CA GLN A 4 -13.07 -27.38 -8.05
C GLN A 4 -13.24 -25.87 -7.88
N LEU A 5 -14.20 -25.43 -7.06
CA LEU A 5 -14.38 -24.02 -6.69
C LEU A 5 -13.16 -23.48 -5.93
N VAL A 6 -12.66 -24.23 -4.94
CA VAL A 6 -11.44 -23.84 -4.20
C VAL A 6 -10.22 -23.80 -5.12
N SER A 7 -10.07 -24.78 -6.02
CA SER A 7 -8.99 -24.78 -7.01
C SER A 7 -9.11 -23.66 -8.05
N PHE A 8 -10.33 -23.23 -8.38
CA PHE A 8 -10.58 -22.14 -9.33
C PHE A 8 -10.22 -20.79 -8.68
N PHE A 9 -10.74 -20.50 -7.48
CA PHE A 9 -10.45 -19.26 -6.78
C PHE A 9 -8.97 -19.14 -6.37
N GLY A 10 -8.30 -20.25 -6.05
CA GLY A 10 -6.86 -20.25 -5.73
C GLY A 10 -5.94 -19.96 -6.93
N LYS A 11 -6.46 -20.00 -8.16
CA LYS A 11 -5.70 -19.73 -9.40
C LYS A 11 -6.26 -18.54 -10.20
N ALA A 12 -7.36 -17.95 -9.74
CA ALA A 12 -8.03 -16.88 -10.46
C ALA A 12 -7.22 -15.59 -10.39
N HIS A 13 -7.14 -14.88 -11.51
CA HIS A 13 -6.52 -13.57 -11.57
C HIS A 13 -7.23 -12.59 -10.61
N PRO A 14 -6.52 -11.69 -9.91
CA PRO A 14 -7.13 -10.76 -8.95
C PRO A 14 -8.31 -9.95 -9.50
N LEU A 15 -8.23 -9.52 -10.76
CA LEU A 15 -9.33 -8.81 -11.43
C LEU A 15 -10.61 -9.66 -11.58
N VAL A 16 -10.46 -10.97 -11.82
CA VAL A 16 -11.61 -11.89 -11.88
C VAL A 16 -12.25 -11.99 -10.51
N LEU A 17 -11.44 -12.14 -9.45
CA LEU A 17 -11.92 -12.18 -8.07
C LEU A 17 -12.69 -10.90 -7.70
N LEU A 18 -12.13 -9.73 -8.02
CA LEU A 18 -12.78 -8.45 -7.75
C LEU A 18 -14.09 -8.32 -8.53
N TYR A 19 -14.14 -8.73 -9.79
CA TYR A 19 -15.37 -8.68 -10.56
C TYR A 19 -16.47 -9.58 -9.99
N PHE A 20 -16.12 -10.77 -9.47
CA PHE A 20 -17.08 -11.60 -8.72
C PHE A 20 -17.60 -10.90 -7.47
N ILE A 21 -16.75 -10.14 -6.77
CA ILE A 21 -17.18 -9.35 -5.60
C ILE A 21 -18.14 -8.23 -6.04
N VAL A 22 -17.91 -7.58 -7.18
CA VAL A 22 -18.83 -6.56 -7.74
C VAL A 22 -20.21 -7.18 -8.00
N ILE A 23 -20.27 -8.37 -8.59
CA ILE A 23 -21.53 -9.11 -8.81
C ILE A 23 -22.22 -9.42 -7.48
N LEU A 24 -21.47 -9.95 -6.50
CA LEU A 24 -21.98 -10.27 -5.18
C LEU A 24 -22.57 -9.02 -4.50
N VAL A 25 -21.85 -7.92 -4.54
CA VAL A 25 -22.26 -6.65 -3.92
C VAL A 25 -23.52 -6.10 -4.59
N ALA A 26 -23.61 -6.16 -5.93
CA ALA A 26 -24.82 -5.78 -6.64
C ALA A 26 -26.05 -6.58 -6.17
N ILE A 27 -25.91 -7.89 -5.94
CA ILE A 27 -26.99 -8.73 -5.40
C ILE A 27 -27.31 -8.36 -3.94
N LEU A 28 -26.29 -8.11 -3.12
CA LEU A 28 -26.47 -7.73 -1.71
C LEU A 28 -27.23 -6.41 -1.55
N THR A 29 -27.19 -5.50 -2.53
CA THR A 29 -27.97 -4.25 -2.49
C THR A 29 -29.48 -4.45 -2.40
N TYR A 30 -29.99 -5.63 -2.77
CA TYR A 30 -31.41 -5.96 -2.64
C TYR A 30 -31.79 -6.48 -1.25
N SER A 31 -30.82 -6.98 -0.49
CA SER A 31 -31.05 -7.59 0.83
C SER A 31 -30.74 -6.66 2.00
N ILE A 32 -29.79 -5.74 1.81
CA ILE A 32 -29.36 -4.80 2.84
C ILE A 32 -30.22 -3.53 2.74
N PRO A 33 -30.89 -3.09 3.82
CA PRO A 33 -31.73 -1.89 3.77
C PRO A 33 -30.88 -0.64 3.59
N ALA A 34 -31.38 0.31 2.80
CA ALA A 34 -30.77 1.62 2.67
C ALA A 34 -30.89 2.40 3.98
N GLY A 35 -29.85 3.17 4.30
CA GLY A 35 -29.76 3.94 5.53
C GLY A 35 -28.64 4.95 5.44
N GLN A 36 -28.77 6.02 6.21
CA GLN A 36 -27.78 7.09 6.24
C GLN A 36 -27.64 7.65 7.64
N TYR A 37 -26.46 8.20 7.93
CA TYR A 37 -26.30 9.13 9.02
C TYR A 37 -26.45 10.57 8.54
N ASP A 38 -26.98 11.43 9.40
CA ASP A 38 -26.84 12.86 9.22
C ASP A 38 -25.36 13.25 9.31
N ARG A 39 -24.94 14.19 8.48
CA ARG A 39 -23.56 14.70 8.46
C ARG A 39 -23.54 16.15 8.89
N VAL A 40 -22.61 16.49 9.78
CA VAL A 40 -22.37 17.85 10.25
C VAL A 40 -20.99 18.31 9.82
N LYS A 41 -20.82 19.61 9.57
CA LYS A 41 -19.52 20.17 9.22
C LYS A 41 -18.68 20.29 10.49
N ASP A 42 -17.56 19.57 10.52
CA ASP A 42 -16.59 19.64 11.60
C ASP A 42 -15.92 21.02 11.62
N PRO A 43 -15.97 21.77 12.74
CA PRO A 43 -15.38 23.10 12.83
C PRO A 43 -13.84 23.10 12.70
N VAL A 44 -13.18 21.98 13.02
CA VAL A 44 -11.71 21.88 13.06
C VAL A 44 -11.12 21.50 11.71
N SER A 45 -11.60 20.42 11.10
CA SER A 45 -11.13 19.90 9.82
C SER A 45 -11.85 20.51 8.61
N GLY A 46 -13.00 21.16 8.83
CA GLY A 46 -13.87 21.69 7.77
C GLY A 46 -14.60 20.61 6.96
N ARG A 47 -14.46 19.32 7.32
CA ARG A 47 -15.04 18.17 6.61
C ARG A 47 -16.44 17.85 7.12
N MET A 48 -17.25 17.21 6.28
CA MET A 48 -18.51 16.63 6.70
C MET A 48 -18.23 15.33 7.46
N ILE A 49 -18.57 15.28 8.74
CA ILE A 49 -18.43 14.11 9.60
C ILE A 49 -19.81 13.54 9.95
N VAL A 50 -19.87 12.24 10.20
CA VAL A 50 -21.08 11.55 10.64
C VAL A 50 -21.47 12.04 12.04
N ALA A 51 -22.72 12.49 12.20
CA ALA A 51 -23.28 12.80 13.50
C ALA A 51 -23.66 11.50 14.22
N ALA A 52 -23.06 11.26 15.39
CA ALA A 52 -23.31 10.03 16.13
C ALA A 52 -24.78 9.93 16.58
N GLY A 53 -25.37 8.74 16.41
CA GLY A 53 -26.74 8.46 16.87
C GLY A 53 -27.87 8.89 15.92
N THR A 54 -27.56 9.47 14.75
CA THR A 54 -28.56 9.96 13.79
C THR A 54 -28.89 8.98 12.66
N TYR A 55 -28.43 7.73 12.77
CA TYR A 55 -28.72 6.72 11.76
C TYR A 55 -30.23 6.52 11.61
N HIS A 56 -30.70 6.61 10.36
CA HIS A 56 -32.08 6.35 10.02
C HIS A 56 -32.16 5.63 8.67
N HIS A 57 -33.23 4.86 8.50
CA HIS A 57 -33.54 4.23 7.23
C HIS A 57 -34.08 5.25 6.24
N ILE A 58 -33.76 5.03 4.97
CA ILE A 58 -34.28 5.81 3.85
C ILE A 58 -34.96 4.87 2.85
N GLU A 59 -35.55 5.44 1.82
CA GLU A 59 -36.12 4.66 0.73
C GLU A 59 -35.05 3.79 0.06
N SER A 60 -35.36 2.50 -0.14
CA SER A 60 -34.43 1.55 -0.71
C SER A 60 -34.09 1.89 -2.15
N THR A 61 -32.79 2.00 -2.45
CA THR A 61 -32.26 2.29 -3.79
C THR A 61 -31.34 1.15 -4.27
N PRO A 62 -31.84 -0.09 -4.47
CA PRO A 62 -30.97 -1.20 -4.88
C PRO A 62 -30.30 -0.92 -6.24
N ALA A 63 -29.13 -1.52 -6.46
CA ALA A 63 -28.36 -1.29 -7.68
C ALA A 63 -29.11 -1.80 -8.91
N THR A 64 -29.39 -0.90 -9.86
CA THR A 64 -29.98 -1.26 -11.15
C THR A 64 -28.99 -2.03 -12.01
N PHE A 65 -29.49 -2.80 -12.99
CA PHE A 65 -28.63 -3.49 -13.96
C PHE A 65 -27.68 -2.55 -14.71
N SER A 66 -28.14 -1.34 -15.04
CA SER A 66 -27.31 -0.31 -15.68
C SER A 66 -26.19 0.19 -14.74
N GLN A 67 -26.50 0.47 -13.47
CA GLN A 67 -25.49 0.86 -12.49
C GLN A 67 -24.44 -0.25 -12.26
N PHE A 68 -24.87 -1.52 -12.27
CA PHE A 68 -23.96 -2.67 -12.22
C PHE A 68 -23.01 -2.69 -13.42
N LEU A 69 -23.52 -2.57 -14.66
CA LEU A 69 -22.68 -2.56 -15.86
C LEU A 69 -21.69 -1.38 -15.88
N LEU A 70 -22.10 -0.21 -15.38
CA LEU A 70 -21.27 0.99 -15.32
C LEU A 70 -20.37 1.06 -14.08
N ALA A 71 -20.47 0.11 -13.14
CA ALA A 71 -19.78 0.18 -11.86
C ALA A 71 -18.26 0.26 -12.03
N VAL A 72 -17.70 -0.56 -12.93
CA VAL A 72 -16.25 -0.62 -13.18
C VAL A 72 -15.73 0.68 -13.78
N ASP A 73 -16.44 1.24 -14.76
CA ASP A 73 -16.08 2.52 -15.35
C ASP A 73 -16.12 3.65 -14.31
N LYS A 74 -17.19 3.74 -13.52
CA LYS A 74 -17.27 4.72 -12.43
C LYS A 74 -16.19 4.51 -11.38
N GLY A 75 -15.86 3.26 -11.06
CA GLY A 75 -14.76 2.89 -10.16
C GLY A 75 -13.40 3.38 -10.67
N LEU A 76 -13.13 3.20 -11.96
CA LEU A 76 -11.91 3.71 -12.62
C LEU A 76 -11.85 5.23 -12.62
N ASN A 77 -12.96 5.91 -12.92
CA ASN A 77 -13.05 7.37 -12.85
C ASN A 77 -12.81 7.88 -11.42
N LYS A 78 -13.38 7.23 -10.41
CA LYS A 78 -13.13 7.54 -8.98
C LYS A 78 -11.66 7.28 -8.60
N ALA A 79 -11.03 6.28 -9.21
CA ALA A 79 -9.63 5.93 -9.00
C ALA A 79 -8.64 6.80 -9.78
N ALA A 80 -9.09 7.66 -10.70
CA ALA A 80 -8.22 8.37 -11.64
C ALA A 80 -7.05 9.13 -10.98
N PRO A 81 -7.23 9.84 -9.84
CA PRO A 81 -6.11 10.48 -9.15
C PRO A 81 -5.06 9.47 -8.64
N ILE A 82 -5.50 8.32 -8.12
CA ILE A 82 -4.63 7.25 -7.61
C ILE A 82 -3.92 6.56 -8.78
N ILE A 83 -4.64 6.28 -9.87
CA ILE A 83 -4.08 5.68 -11.09
C ILE A 83 -3.01 6.60 -11.69
N SER A 84 -3.32 7.89 -11.85
CA SER A 84 -2.35 8.88 -12.34
C SER A 84 -1.11 8.91 -11.45
N PHE A 85 -1.31 8.93 -10.13
CA PHE A 85 -0.23 8.89 -9.15
C PHE A 85 0.67 7.65 -9.31
N LEU A 86 0.09 6.45 -9.36
CA LEU A 86 0.85 5.20 -9.48
C LEU A 86 1.57 5.06 -10.81
N LEU A 87 0.96 5.49 -11.92
CA LEU A 87 1.62 5.48 -13.23
C LEU A 87 2.87 6.37 -13.24
N LEU A 88 2.79 7.55 -12.61
CA LEU A 88 3.93 8.47 -12.52
C LEU A 88 5.06 7.92 -11.63
N ILE A 89 4.72 7.26 -10.53
CA ILE A 89 5.69 6.57 -9.66
C ILE A 89 6.35 5.41 -10.38
N GLY A 90 5.55 4.54 -11.01
CA GLY A 90 6.05 3.41 -11.78
C GLY A 90 7.01 3.87 -12.86
N GLY A 91 6.64 4.92 -13.61
CA GLY A 91 7.53 5.49 -14.62
C GLY A 91 8.81 6.06 -14.03
N ALA A 92 8.73 6.81 -12.93
CA ALA A 92 9.92 7.36 -12.27
C ALA A 92 10.89 6.26 -11.79
N LEU A 93 10.35 5.21 -11.17
CA LEU A 93 11.13 4.07 -10.70
C LEU A 93 11.68 3.24 -11.87
N GLY A 94 10.95 3.12 -12.98
CA GLY A 94 11.45 2.52 -14.21
C GLY A 94 12.66 3.25 -14.79
N VAL A 95 12.67 4.58 -14.75
CA VAL A 95 13.85 5.38 -15.13
C VAL A 95 15.01 5.10 -14.19
N ILE A 96 14.80 5.12 -12.87
CA ILE A 96 15.84 4.85 -11.87
C ILE A 96 16.41 3.44 -12.06
N ALA A 97 15.56 2.43 -12.25
CA ALA A 97 15.98 1.05 -12.49
C ALA A 97 16.87 0.93 -13.74
N THR A 98 16.49 1.59 -14.84
CA THR A 98 17.26 1.59 -16.10
C THR A 98 18.67 2.15 -15.93
N THR A 99 18.93 2.99 -14.91
CA THR A 99 20.28 3.51 -14.64
C THR A 99 21.23 2.47 -14.05
N GLY A 100 20.77 1.30 -13.61
CA GLY A 100 21.60 0.32 -12.90
C GLY A 100 21.96 0.74 -11.47
N SER A 101 21.41 1.86 -10.98
CA SER A 101 21.76 2.42 -9.65
C SER A 101 21.30 1.52 -8.51
N ILE A 102 20.21 0.78 -8.72
CA ILE A 102 19.67 -0.17 -7.74
C ILE A 102 20.60 -1.37 -7.65
N GLU A 103 20.92 -1.99 -8.77
CA GLU A 103 21.83 -3.13 -8.89
C GLU A 103 23.22 -2.79 -8.33
N ALA A 104 23.75 -1.60 -8.63
CA ALA A 104 25.02 -1.13 -8.08
C ALA A 104 24.98 -0.97 -6.56
N ALA A 105 23.87 -0.50 -5.99
CA ALA A 105 23.69 -0.42 -4.54
C ALA A 105 23.63 -1.81 -3.93
N LEU A 106 22.84 -2.71 -4.53
CA LEU A 106 22.73 -4.12 -4.13
C LEU A 106 24.10 -4.82 -4.15
N GLY A 107 24.89 -4.67 -5.21
CA GLY A 107 26.24 -5.24 -5.32
C GLY A 107 27.16 -4.79 -4.18
N LYS A 108 27.11 -3.50 -3.79
CA LYS A 108 27.84 -3.00 -2.61
C LYS A 108 27.36 -3.60 -1.30
N PHE A 109 26.05 -3.78 -1.13
CA PHE A 109 25.50 -4.39 0.08
C PHE A 109 25.87 -5.87 0.18
N VAL A 110 25.72 -6.64 -0.89
CA VAL A 110 26.05 -8.08 -0.92
C VAL A 110 27.55 -8.31 -0.67
N GLY A 111 28.42 -7.54 -1.35
CA GLY A 111 29.88 -7.67 -1.21
C GLY A 111 30.41 -7.32 0.19
N LYS A 112 29.78 -6.37 0.88
CA LYS A 112 30.22 -5.89 2.21
C LYS A 112 29.73 -6.77 3.37
N PHE A 113 28.76 -7.66 3.14
CA PHE A 113 27.93 -8.22 4.22
C PHE A 113 27.64 -9.73 4.11
N LYS A 114 28.64 -10.54 3.72
CA LYS A 114 28.53 -12.02 3.61
C LYS A 114 28.26 -12.75 4.95
N SER A 115 28.43 -12.10 6.10
CA SER A 115 28.20 -12.68 7.44
C SER A 115 26.71 -12.80 7.83
N GLY A 116 26.37 -13.68 8.78
CA GLY A 116 24.98 -13.82 9.26
C GLY A 116 24.41 -12.55 9.92
N LYS A 117 25.19 -11.86 10.76
CA LYS A 117 24.75 -10.62 11.45
C LYS A 117 24.39 -9.51 10.47
N SER A 118 25.12 -9.41 9.37
CA SER A 118 24.92 -8.36 8.39
C SER A 118 23.69 -8.57 7.51
N ARG A 119 23.20 -9.81 7.35
CA ARG A 119 21.93 -10.09 6.64
C ARG A 119 20.72 -9.61 7.43
N VAL A 120 20.70 -9.82 8.75
CA VAL A 120 19.63 -9.33 9.63
C VAL A 120 19.54 -7.80 9.60
N ILE A 121 20.70 -7.13 9.54
CA ILE A 121 20.76 -5.66 9.41
C ILE A 121 20.14 -5.20 8.09
N ILE A 122 20.41 -5.89 6.97
CA ILE A 122 19.81 -5.56 5.67
C ILE A 122 18.30 -5.80 5.70
N LEU A 123 17.86 -6.96 6.18
CA LEU A 123 16.43 -7.29 6.32
C LEU A 123 15.70 -6.25 7.17
N GLY A 124 16.26 -5.91 8.33
CA GLY A 124 15.74 -4.89 9.22
C GLY A 124 15.75 -3.49 8.60
N GLY A 125 16.80 -3.13 7.85
CA GLY A 125 16.91 -1.85 7.16
C GLY A 125 15.85 -1.68 6.07
N VAL A 126 15.62 -2.72 5.27
CA VAL A 126 14.56 -2.73 4.24
C VAL A 126 13.18 -2.62 4.90
N MET A 127 12.89 -3.44 5.91
CA MET A 127 11.60 -3.38 6.60
C MET A 127 11.38 -2.03 7.29
N PHE A 128 12.44 -1.45 7.88
CA PHE A 128 12.40 -0.12 8.50
C PHE A 128 12.14 0.97 7.46
N PHE A 129 12.72 0.87 6.27
CA PHE A 129 12.48 1.82 5.19
C PHE A 129 10.98 1.89 4.82
N PHE A 130 10.32 0.75 4.65
CA PHE A 130 8.88 0.72 4.36
C PHE A 130 8.03 1.19 5.54
N LEU A 131 8.41 0.83 6.78
CA LEU A 131 7.77 1.36 8.00
C LEU A 131 7.86 2.88 8.04
N PHE A 132 9.05 3.43 7.84
CA PHE A 132 9.30 4.86 7.91
C PHE A 132 8.55 5.62 6.81
N CYS A 133 8.63 5.16 5.55
CA CYS A 133 7.94 5.80 4.44
C CYS A 133 6.41 5.74 4.60
N SER A 134 5.89 4.60 5.08
CA SER A 134 4.45 4.45 5.32
C SER A 134 3.97 5.29 6.51
N SER A 135 4.74 5.35 7.59
CA SER A 135 4.42 6.15 8.77
C SER A 135 4.59 7.66 8.57
N SER A 136 5.38 8.08 7.56
CA SER A 136 5.67 9.49 7.30
C SER A 136 4.71 10.09 6.28
N PHE A 137 4.87 9.76 5.00
CA PHE A 137 4.05 10.31 3.92
C PHE A 137 2.94 9.36 3.48
N GLY A 138 2.74 8.23 4.15
CA GLY A 138 1.65 7.32 3.82
C GLY A 138 1.90 6.42 2.62
N MET A 139 3.16 6.08 2.35
CA MET A 139 3.51 5.04 1.37
C MET A 139 2.67 3.78 1.62
N GLY A 140 1.99 3.32 0.58
CA GLY A 140 1.28 2.06 0.51
C GLY A 140 1.54 1.37 -0.81
N GLN A 141 0.73 1.67 -1.82
CA GLN A 141 0.70 0.95 -3.11
C GLN A 141 1.99 1.11 -3.92
N GLU A 142 2.72 2.19 -3.71
CA GLU A 142 4.03 2.46 -4.32
C GLU A 142 5.05 1.38 -3.97
N SER A 143 4.86 0.70 -2.83
CA SER A 143 5.73 -0.40 -2.39
C SER A 143 5.77 -1.55 -3.39
N MET A 144 4.72 -1.73 -4.20
CA MET A 144 4.69 -2.72 -5.28
C MET A 144 5.76 -2.46 -6.33
N ALA A 145 6.05 -1.19 -6.63
CA ALA A 145 7.09 -0.83 -7.58
C ALA A 145 8.51 -1.12 -7.05
N PHE A 146 8.67 -1.24 -5.72
CA PHE A 146 9.95 -1.65 -5.11
C PHE A 146 10.08 -3.17 -4.96
N ALA A 147 8.99 -3.93 -5.13
CA ALA A 147 8.95 -5.36 -4.86
C ALA A 147 10.01 -6.16 -5.63
N PRO A 148 10.20 -5.97 -6.95
CA PRO A 148 11.22 -6.69 -7.70
C PRO A 148 12.62 -6.50 -7.11
N PHE A 149 12.99 -5.27 -6.75
CA PHE A 149 14.32 -4.96 -6.22
C PHE A 149 14.58 -5.58 -4.84
N VAL A 150 13.57 -5.53 -3.97
CA VAL A 150 13.66 -6.14 -2.64
C VAL A 150 13.71 -7.66 -2.74
N ILE A 151 12.92 -8.27 -3.63
CA ILE A 151 12.98 -9.71 -3.90
C ILE A 151 14.38 -10.11 -4.39
N MET A 152 14.92 -9.39 -5.39
CA MET A 152 16.28 -9.63 -5.90
C MET A 152 17.32 -9.53 -4.79
N LEU A 153 17.21 -8.52 -3.91
CA LEU A 153 18.08 -8.39 -2.75
C LEU A 153 17.98 -9.60 -1.82
N MET A 154 16.76 -10.02 -1.44
CA MET A 154 16.60 -11.15 -0.51
C MET A 154 17.11 -12.47 -1.11
N LEU A 155 16.85 -12.72 -2.39
CA LEU A 155 17.40 -13.88 -3.10
C LEU A 155 18.93 -13.85 -3.13
N SER A 156 19.55 -12.68 -3.36
CA SER A 156 21.01 -12.54 -3.34
C SER A 156 21.65 -12.82 -1.96
N LEU A 157 20.87 -12.67 -0.87
CA LEU A 157 21.30 -13.01 0.49
C LEU A 157 21.09 -14.49 0.84
N GLY A 158 20.53 -15.27 -0.09
CA GLY A 158 20.18 -16.68 0.08
C GLY A 158 18.85 -16.90 0.81
N TYR A 159 17.99 -15.89 0.88
CA TYR A 159 16.60 -16.02 1.33
C TYR A 159 15.69 -16.34 0.13
N ASP A 160 14.38 -16.25 0.32
CA ASP A 160 13.37 -16.49 -0.70
C ASP A 160 12.56 -15.23 -1.08
N THR A 161 11.69 -15.38 -2.08
CA THR A 161 10.76 -14.33 -2.53
C THR A 161 9.82 -13.87 -1.41
N MET A 162 9.36 -14.80 -0.54
CA MET A 162 8.47 -14.49 0.59
C MET A 162 9.15 -13.64 1.65
N THR A 163 10.45 -13.80 1.86
CA THR A 163 11.22 -12.90 2.74
C THR A 163 11.20 -11.49 2.20
N GLY A 164 11.36 -11.31 0.87
CA GLY A 164 11.30 -10.01 0.21
C GLY A 164 9.94 -9.34 0.34
N ILE A 165 8.87 -10.06 -0.02
CA ILE A 165 7.49 -9.57 0.13
C ILE A 165 7.16 -9.32 1.61
N GLY A 166 7.56 -10.21 2.51
CA GLY A 166 7.34 -10.09 3.94
C GLY A 166 7.98 -8.84 4.54
N ALA A 167 9.19 -8.49 4.12
CA ALA A 167 9.87 -7.27 4.59
C ALA A 167 9.11 -6.00 4.18
N ILE A 168 8.57 -5.98 2.96
CA ILE A 168 7.75 -4.88 2.47
C ILE A 168 6.44 -4.82 3.25
N VAL A 169 5.68 -5.91 3.28
CA VAL A 169 4.33 -5.97 3.84
C VAL A 169 4.31 -5.72 5.34
N LEU A 170 5.25 -6.31 6.09
CA LEU A 170 5.36 -6.07 7.54
C LEU A 170 5.79 -4.64 7.84
N GLY A 171 6.77 -4.10 7.11
CA GLY A 171 7.19 -2.71 7.25
C GLY A 171 6.05 -1.74 6.98
N TYR A 172 5.44 -1.86 5.80
CA TYR A 172 4.25 -1.10 5.40
C TYR A 172 3.12 -1.23 6.43
N GLY A 173 2.75 -2.45 6.81
CA GLY A 173 1.63 -2.71 7.71
C GLY A 173 1.80 -2.06 9.09
N ILE A 174 3.01 -2.11 9.65
CA ILE A 174 3.33 -1.42 10.91
C ILE A 174 3.30 0.09 10.73
N GLY A 175 3.93 0.60 9.66
CA GLY A 175 3.99 2.03 9.38
C GLY A 175 2.62 2.67 9.15
N TYR A 176 1.76 2.00 8.37
CA TYR A 176 0.41 2.45 8.08
C TYR A 176 -0.54 2.27 9.26
N GLY A 177 -0.45 1.13 9.97
CA GLY A 177 -1.36 0.77 11.05
C GLY A 177 -1.11 1.54 12.34
N VAL A 178 0.15 1.68 12.76
CA VAL A 178 0.48 2.45 13.98
C VAL A 178 0.54 3.94 13.66
N SER A 179 1.16 4.32 12.53
CA SER A 179 1.16 5.66 11.92
C SER A 179 1.49 6.83 12.85
N VAL A 180 2.67 7.44 12.66
CA VAL A 180 3.11 8.59 13.47
C VAL A 180 2.74 9.93 12.85
N LEU A 181 2.96 10.10 11.54
CA LEU A 181 2.83 11.38 10.81
C LEU A 181 2.02 11.27 9.51
N ASN A 182 1.45 10.10 9.21
CA ASN A 182 0.81 9.86 7.92
C ASN A 182 -0.38 10.82 7.72
N PRO A 183 -0.35 11.70 6.69
CA PRO A 183 -1.40 12.67 6.47
C PRO A 183 -2.70 12.03 5.93
N PHE A 184 -2.63 10.80 5.44
CA PHE A 184 -3.77 10.06 4.87
C PHE A 184 -4.53 9.24 5.92
N THR A 185 -3.98 9.05 7.12
CA THR A 185 -4.62 8.29 8.20
C THR A 185 -4.69 9.10 9.49
N ILE A 186 -3.59 9.17 10.25
CA ILE A 186 -3.61 9.69 11.61
C ILE A 186 -3.95 11.19 11.67
N ALA A 187 -3.54 11.97 10.67
CA ALA A 187 -3.93 13.39 10.60
C ALA A 187 -5.45 13.57 10.45
N ILE A 188 -6.10 12.69 9.69
CA ILE A 188 -7.54 12.70 9.48
C ILE A 188 -8.26 12.24 10.74
N ALA A 189 -7.83 11.12 11.32
CA ALA A 189 -8.40 10.57 12.54
C ALA A 189 -8.32 11.58 13.71
N GLN A 190 -7.19 12.27 13.87
CA GLN A 190 -7.03 13.29 14.91
C GLN A 190 -7.86 14.54 14.66
N GLY A 191 -7.99 14.95 13.39
CA GLY A 191 -8.91 16.02 13.00
C GLY A 191 -10.35 15.69 13.39
N ILE A 192 -10.83 14.49 13.07
CA ILE A 192 -12.19 14.02 13.44
C ILE A 192 -12.34 13.92 14.97
N ALA A 193 -11.31 13.44 15.67
CA ALA A 193 -11.34 13.32 17.12
C ALA A 193 -11.18 14.67 17.85
N GLY A 194 -10.92 15.77 17.14
CA GLY A 194 -10.72 17.10 17.72
C GLY A 194 -9.46 17.22 18.60
N VAL A 195 -8.46 16.34 18.41
CA VAL A 195 -7.21 16.36 19.19
C VAL A 195 -6.07 16.97 18.36
N PRO A 196 -5.08 17.64 19.01
CA PRO A 196 -3.96 18.23 18.28
C PRO A 196 -3.21 17.19 17.45
N TYR A 197 -2.84 17.51 16.23
CA TYR A 197 -1.92 16.69 15.43
C TYR A 197 -0.47 17.15 15.66
N PRO A 198 0.52 16.25 15.87
CA PRO A 198 0.43 14.79 15.97
C PRO A 198 0.42 14.29 17.43
N SER A 199 -0.58 14.62 18.26
CA SER A 199 -0.61 14.23 19.68
C SER A 199 -0.50 12.71 19.87
N GLY A 200 0.26 12.25 20.86
CA GLY A 200 0.48 10.82 21.09
C GLY A 200 1.58 10.18 20.23
N SER A 201 2.37 10.94 19.47
CA SER A 201 3.49 10.41 18.67
C SER A 201 4.45 9.53 19.47
N LEU A 202 4.79 9.89 20.71
CA LEU A 202 5.73 9.10 21.52
C LEU A 202 5.23 7.67 21.76
N VAL A 203 3.95 7.52 22.12
CA VAL A 203 3.32 6.21 22.34
C VAL A 203 3.32 5.41 21.04
N ARG A 204 2.98 6.06 19.91
CA ARG A 204 3.01 5.42 18.59
C ARG A 204 4.40 4.98 18.17
N ILE A 205 5.43 5.80 18.43
CA ILE A 205 6.84 5.44 18.16
C ILE A 205 7.25 4.21 18.97
N ILE A 206 6.88 4.15 20.26
CA ILE A 206 7.19 3.01 21.12
C ILE A 206 6.48 1.75 20.61
N ILE A 207 5.19 1.83 20.29
CA ILE A 207 4.41 0.71 19.74
C ILE A 207 5.01 0.25 18.40
N SER A 208 5.32 1.18 17.50
CA SER A 208 5.96 0.88 16.21
C SER A 208 7.29 0.15 16.40
N LEU A 209 8.11 0.55 17.39
CA LEU A 209 9.38 -0.09 17.68
C LEU A 209 9.18 -1.51 18.22
N ILE A 210 8.23 -1.72 19.14
CA ILE A 210 7.90 -3.06 19.66
C ILE A 210 7.43 -3.97 18.53
N MET A 211 6.47 -3.49 17.71
CA MET A 211 5.94 -4.23 16.57
C MET A 211 7.03 -4.52 15.53
N PHE A 212 7.92 -3.56 15.27
CA PHE A 212 9.06 -3.73 14.37
C PHE A 212 10.02 -4.81 14.85
N VAL A 213 10.38 -4.83 16.14
CA VAL A 213 11.25 -5.86 16.71
C VAL A 213 10.59 -7.23 16.60
N CYS A 214 9.31 -7.35 16.99
CA CYS A 214 8.55 -8.60 16.87
C CYS A 214 8.50 -9.11 15.41
N ALA A 215 8.17 -8.23 14.46
CA ALA A 215 8.09 -8.57 13.05
C ALA A 215 9.46 -8.92 12.46
N LEU A 216 10.52 -8.22 12.85
CA LEU A 216 11.89 -8.52 12.41
C LEU A 216 12.34 -9.88 12.92
N THR A 217 12.09 -10.18 14.20
CA THR A 217 12.42 -11.49 14.78
C THR A 217 11.65 -12.60 14.07
N TYR A 218 10.35 -12.42 13.85
CA TYR A 218 9.52 -13.39 13.13
C TYR A 218 10.03 -13.65 11.71
N LEU A 219 10.22 -12.58 10.92
CA LEU A 219 10.64 -12.69 9.53
C LEU A 219 12.07 -13.22 9.42
N ASN A 220 12.97 -12.81 10.32
CA ASN A 220 14.33 -13.33 10.35
C ASN A 220 14.36 -14.83 10.68
N ASN A 221 13.52 -15.29 11.62
CA ASN A 221 13.41 -16.71 11.93
C ASN A 221 12.91 -17.51 10.72
N TYR A 222 11.92 -16.99 9.99
CA TYR A 222 11.48 -17.57 8.73
C TYR A 222 12.62 -17.62 7.70
N ALA A 223 13.25 -16.47 7.43
CA ALA A 223 14.29 -16.33 6.41
C ALA A 223 15.50 -17.22 6.68
N THR A 224 15.93 -17.34 7.94
CA THR A 224 17.02 -18.23 8.35
C THR A 224 16.64 -19.70 8.19
N ASN A 225 15.42 -20.10 8.57
CA ASN A 225 14.93 -21.46 8.35
C ASN A 225 14.89 -21.86 6.88
N VAL A 226 14.43 -20.97 5.98
CA VAL A 226 14.40 -21.22 4.54
C VAL A 226 15.80 -21.30 3.94
N LYS A 227 16.72 -20.45 4.42
CA LYS A 227 18.10 -20.47 3.97
C LYS A 227 18.81 -21.77 4.37
N ASP A 228 18.57 -22.25 5.58
CA ASP A 228 19.22 -23.46 6.10
C ASP A 228 18.54 -24.73 5.56
N ASP A 229 17.25 -24.66 5.21
CA ASP A 229 16.48 -25.72 4.55
C ASP A 229 15.47 -25.12 3.55
N PRO A 230 15.80 -25.10 2.24
CA PRO A 230 14.94 -24.53 1.19
C PRO A 230 13.54 -25.16 1.10
N THR A 231 13.33 -26.37 1.63
CA THR A 231 12.02 -27.03 1.62
C THR A 231 10.99 -26.34 2.53
N LYS A 232 11.45 -25.49 3.45
CA LYS A 232 10.60 -24.68 4.34
C LYS A 232 10.07 -23.40 3.68
N SER A 233 10.49 -23.12 2.44
CA SER A 233 9.98 -21.97 1.69
C SER A 233 8.48 -22.09 1.44
N LEU A 234 7.75 -21.02 1.77
CA LEU A 234 6.33 -20.86 1.39
C LEU A 234 6.16 -20.50 -0.10
N SER A 235 7.25 -20.18 -0.79
CA SER A 235 7.30 -19.94 -2.23
C SER A 235 8.52 -20.66 -2.82
N PRO A 236 8.48 -21.99 -2.95
CA PRO A 236 9.62 -22.78 -3.42
C PRO A 236 9.95 -22.46 -4.89
N ASP A 237 8.94 -22.10 -5.68
CA ASP A 237 9.12 -21.69 -7.06
C ASP A 237 9.48 -20.20 -7.13
N VAL A 238 10.77 -19.92 -7.41
CA VAL A 238 11.22 -18.58 -7.76
C VAL A 238 10.73 -18.26 -9.18
N PRO A 239 10.01 -17.15 -9.41
CA PRO A 239 9.60 -16.72 -10.74
C PRO A 239 10.80 -16.55 -11.67
N GLU A 240 10.63 -16.85 -12.95
CA GLU A 240 11.72 -16.89 -13.94
C GLU A 240 12.47 -15.57 -14.05
N GLU A 241 11.75 -14.44 -13.97
CA GLU A 241 12.28 -13.08 -13.94
C GLU A 241 13.29 -12.81 -12.81
N PHE A 242 13.26 -13.61 -11.73
CA PHE A 242 14.20 -13.49 -10.63
C PHE A 242 15.30 -14.57 -10.61
N ARG A 243 15.25 -15.56 -11.51
CA ARG A 243 16.22 -16.68 -11.54
C ARG A 243 17.61 -16.26 -12.06
N GLU A 244 17.67 -15.22 -12.88
CA GLU A 244 18.93 -14.71 -13.46
C GLU A 244 19.73 -13.77 -12.54
N THR A 245 19.28 -13.59 -11.29
CA THR A 245 19.90 -12.68 -10.28
C THR A 245 21.35 -13.01 -9.89
N LYS A 246 21.95 -14.10 -10.39
CA LYS A 246 23.33 -14.51 -10.08
C LYS A 246 24.41 -13.50 -10.49
N ASN A 247 24.12 -12.54 -11.37
CA ASN A 247 25.10 -11.57 -11.87
C ASN A 247 25.12 -10.21 -11.14
N LEU A 248 24.35 -10.03 -10.06
CA LEU A 248 24.30 -8.76 -9.31
C LEU A 248 25.64 -8.35 -8.67
N GLU A 249 26.54 -9.30 -8.38
CA GLU A 249 27.89 -8.99 -7.84
C GLU A 249 28.78 -8.23 -8.84
N LEU A 250 28.39 -8.09 -10.12
CA LEU A 250 29.22 -7.52 -11.18
C LEU A 250 28.98 -6.02 -11.45
N VAL A 251 27.94 -5.40 -10.87
CA VAL A 251 27.63 -3.99 -11.14
C VAL A 251 28.40 -3.07 -10.19
N GLU A 252 29.49 -2.47 -10.70
CA GLU A 252 30.30 -1.52 -9.93
C GLU A 252 29.57 -0.17 -9.72
N MET A 253 29.67 0.37 -8.50
CA MET A 253 29.12 1.69 -8.15
C MET A 253 29.95 2.83 -8.77
N LYS A 254 29.39 3.48 -9.81
CA LYS A 254 29.98 4.64 -10.49
C LYS A 254 29.45 5.96 -9.93
N ALA A 255 30.14 7.06 -10.27
CA ALA A 255 29.70 8.42 -9.90
C ALA A 255 28.28 8.75 -10.40
N GLY A 256 27.89 8.24 -11.58
CA GLY A 256 26.53 8.38 -12.12
C GLY A 256 25.47 7.81 -11.19
N HIS A 257 25.69 6.60 -10.65
CA HIS A 257 24.76 5.97 -9.71
C HIS A 257 24.63 6.77 -8.41
N ILE A 258 25.75 7.32 -7.91
CA ILE A 258 25.73 8.16 -6.70
C ILE A 258 24.88 9.41 -6.92
N ARG A 259 24.99 10.06 -8.08
CA ARG A 259 24.15 11.23 -8.41
C ARG A 259 22.67 10.88 -8.44
N VAL A 260 22.30 9.72 -8.97
CA VAL A 260 20.90 9.21 -8.95
C VAL A 260 20.41 9.05 -7.52
N TRP A 261 21.20 8.43 -6.64
CA TRP A 261 20.83 8.29 -5.22
C TRP A 261 20.68 9.63 -4.49
N VAL A 262 21.54 10.60 -4.80
CA VAL A 262 21.41 11.97 -4.25
C VAL A 262 20.08 12.59 -4.68
N VAL A 263 19.73 12.51 -5.97
CA VAL A 263 18.42 12.97 -6.46
C VAL A 263 17.28 12.25 -5.73
N PHE A 264 17.34 10.92 -5.64
CA PHE A 264 16.32 10.11 -4.97
C PHE A 264 16.11 10.53 -3.51
N PHE A 265 17.17 10.62 -2.72
CA PHE A 265 17.05 10.97 -1.29
C PHE A 265 16.64 12.43 -1.07
N LEU A 266 17.09 13.37 -1.91
CA LEU A 266 16.63 14.76 -1.84
C LEU A 266 15.15 14.88 -2.21
N SER A 267 14.71 14.21 -3.26
CA SER A 267 13.30 14.15 -3.65
C SER A 267 12.45 13.50 -2.57
N LEU A 268 12.92 12.41 -1.95
CA LEU A 268 12.23 11.76 -0.83
C LEU A 268 12.14 12.66 0.40
N ALA A 269 13.21 13.37 0.77
CA ALA A 269 13.19 14.32 1.88
C ALA A 269 12.21 15.48 1.61
N TYR A 270 12.21 16.02 0.38
CA TYR A 270 11.27 17.07 -0.02
C TYR A 270 9.82 16.58 -0.02
N LEU A 271 9.58 15.34 -0.48
CA LEU A 271 8.28 14.69 -0.43
C LEU A 271 7.77 14.57 1.00
N ILE A 272 8.58 14.05 1.92
CA ILE A 272 8.21 13.91 3.33
C ILE A 272 7.89 15.28 3.95
N TYR A 273 8.74 16.28 3.70
CA TYR A 273 8.48 17.65 4.15
C TYR A 273 7.17 18.20 3.59
N GLY A 274 6.92 18.02 2.30
CA GLY A 274 5.70 18.49 1.64
C GLY A 274 4.44 17.81 2.19
N ALA A 275 4.47 16.49 2.37
CA ALA A 275 3.34 15.71 2.88
C ALA A 275 3.01 16.09 4.33
N VAL A 276 4.04 16.24 5.19
CA VAL A 276 3.84 16.50 6.62
C VAL A 276 3.59 17.98 6.93
N ALA A 277 4.28 18.91 6.27
CA ALA A 277 4.27 20.33 6.62
C ALA A 277 3.51 21.23 5.64
N LYS A 278 3.29 20.80 4.39
CA LYS A 278 2.62 21.60 3.35
C LYS A 278 1.29 21.01 2.89
N GLY A 279 0.90 19.85 3.40
CA GLY A 279 -0.36 19.18 3.04
C GLY A 279 -0.36 18.63 1.62
N PHE A 280 0.83 18.26 1.09
CA PHE A 280 0.92 17.62 -0.22
C PHE A 280 0.10 16.33 -0.24
N TYR A 281 -0.64 16.15 -1.33
CA TYR A 281 -1.49 14.99 -1.54
C TYR A 281 -1.08 14.32 -2.87
N PHE A 282 -2.00 13.57 -3.49
CA PHE A 282 -1.67 12.78 -4.67
C PHE A 282 -1.02 13.58 -5.81
N SER A 283 -1.50 14.78 -6.12
CA SER A 283 -1.00 15.57 -7.26
C SER A 283 0.42 16.10 -7.04
N GLU A 284 0.72 16.63 -5.86
CA GLU A 284 2.06 17.15 -5.57
C GLU A 284 3.07 16.01 -5.43
N ILE A 285 2.70 14.93 -4.75
CA ILE A 285 3.57 13.76 -4.56
C ILE A 285 3.85 13.10 -5.91
N SER A 286 2.83 12.90 -6.77
CA SER A 286 3.03 12.34 -8.11
C SER A 286 3.99 13.17 -8.96
N SER A 287 3.88 14.49 -8.88
CA SER A 287 4.77 15.42 -9.59
C SER A 287 6.21 15.30 -9.10
N ILE A 288 6.43 15.18 -7.78
CA ILE A 288 7.77 14.97 -7.22
C ILE A 288 8.38 13.68 -7.75
N PHE A 289 7.62 12.58 -7.80
CA PHE A 289 8.10 11.33 -8.39
C PHE A 289 8.45 11.49 -9.87
N LEU A 290 7.59 12.12 -10.67
CA LEU A 290 7.86 12.40 -12.08
C LEU A 290 9.20 13.12 -12.27
N TYR A 291 9.41 14.24 -11.56
CA TYR A 291 10.64 15.00 -11.66
C TYR A 291 11.84 14.24 -11.09
N MET A 292 11.67 13.47 -10.02
CA MET A 292 12.72 12.59 -9.48
C MET A 292 13.21 11.60 -10.55
N GLY A 293 12.30 10.96 -11.29
CA GLY A 293 12.64 10.06 -12.38
C GLY A 293 13.38 10.76 -13.52
N ILE A 294 12.83 11.88 -14.01
CA ILE A 294 13.44 12.68 -15.10
C ILE A 294 14.85 13.13 -14.70
N LEU A 295 15.00 13.74 -13.51
CA LEU A 295 16.27 14.23 -13.02
C LEU A 295 17.27 13.09 -12.82
N SER A 296 16.82 11.93 -12.30
CA SER A 296 17.67 10.75 -12.16
C SER A 296 18.24 10.28 -13.50
N GLY A 297 17.41 10.22 -14.56
CA GLY A 297 17.87 9.90 -15.90
C GLY A 297 18.88 10.90 -16.44
N ILE A 298 18.63 12.21 -16.25
CA ILE A 298 19.52 13.29 -16.71
C ILE A 298 20.88 13.22 -15.98
N VAL A 299 20.90 13.13 -14.65
CA VAL A 299 22.16 13.12 -13.88
C VAL A 299 22.95 11.82 -14.07
N PHE A 300 22.28 10.73 -14.44
CA PHE A 300 22.97 9.51 -14.86
C PHE A 300 23.63 9.68 -16.23
N GLY A 301 22.98 10.40 -17.15
CA GLY A 301 23.44 10.64 -18.52
C GLY A 301 22.62 9.92 -19.59
N LEU A 302 21.36 9.55 -19.28
CA LEU A 302 20.43 9.00 -20.26
C LEU A 302 19.99 10.08 -21.27
N LYS A 303 19.82 9.69 -22.53
CA LYS A 303 19.25 10.56 -23.56
C LYS A 303 17.74 10.73 -23.33
N PRO A 304 17.12 11.83 -23.78
CA PRO A 304 15.69 12.08 -23.57
C PRO A 304 14.78 10.93 -24.02
N ASN A 305 15.07 10.31 -25.16
CA ASN A 305 14.29 9.15 -25.65
C ASN A 305 14.47 7.89 -24.79
N GLU A 306 15.61 7.73 -24.13
CA GLU A 306 15.85 6.62 -23.20
C GLU A 306 15.06 6.82 -21.91
N ILE A 307 15.03 8.06 -21.39
CA ILE A 307 14.20 8.44 -20.25
C ILE A 307 12.72 8.18 -20.58
N GLY A 308 12.23 8.65 -21.73
CA GLY A 308 10.84 8.43 -22.15
C GLY A 308 10.45 6.95 -22.27
N ARG A 309 11.33 6.12 -22.86
CA ARG A 309 11.08 4.67 -22.96
C ARG A 309 11.10 3.98 -21.59
N ALA A 310 12.08 4.29 -20.76
CA ALA A 310 12.18 3.72 -19.40
C ALA A 310 10.98 4.12 -18.54
N PHE A 311 10.53 5.37 -18.66
CA PHE A 311 9.34 5.86 -17.99
C PHE A 311 8.08 5.12 -18.45
N ALA A 312 7.86 4.99 -19.76
CA ALA A 312 6.71 4.26 -20.28
C ALA A 312 6.71 2.78 -19.87
N GLN A 313 7.89 2.15 -19.81
CA GLN A 313 8.02 0.77 -19.36
C GLN A 313 7.67 0.63 -17.87
N GLY A 314 8.22 1.48 -17.00
CA GLY A 314 7.88 1.43 -15.58
C GLY A 314 6.40 1.75 -15.29
N ALA A 315 5.79 2.65 -16.07
CA ALA A 315 4.35 2.93 -15.97
C ALA A 315 3.49 1.73 -16.41
N ARG A 316 3.93 0.95 -17.42
CA ARG A 316 3.24 -0.27 -17.85
C ARG A 316 3.17 -1.31 -16.72
N ASP A 317 4.24 -1.44 -15.94
CA ASP A 317 4.28 -2.41 -14.83
C ASP A 317 3.25 -2.08 -13.74
N MET A 318 2.82 -0.82 -13.64
CA MET A 318 1.76 -0.37 -12.73
C MET A 318 0.34 -0.54 -13.29
N ALA A 319 0.16 -1.00 -14.52
CA ALA A 319 -1.17 -1.12 -15.14
C ALA A 319 -2.10 -2.08 -14.38
N VAL A 320 -1.60 -3.27 -13.99
CA VAL A 320 -2.41 -4.25 -13.24
C VAL A 320 -2.77 -3.73 -11.84
N PRO A 321 -1.83 -3.21 -11.02
CA PRO A 321 -2.17 -2.51 -9.78
C PRO A 321 -3.24 -1.41 -9.94
N CYS A 322 -3.12 -0.58 -10.97
CA CYS A 322 -4.08 0.49 -11.26
C CYS A 322 -5.49 -0.07 -11.56
N LEU A 323 -5.58 -1.14 -12.36
CA LEU A 323 -6.85 -1.80 -12.67
C LEU A 323 -7.48 -2.44 -11.42
N ILE A 324 -6.66 -3.08 -10.57
CA ILE A 324 -7.11 -3.65 -9.30
C ILE A 324 -7.79 -2.58 -8.44
N ILE A 325 -7.21 -1.37 -8.39
CA ILE A 325 -7.78 -0.24 -7.62
C ILE A 325 -9.09 0.24 -8.23
N GLY A 326 -9.17 0.40 -9.55
CA GLY A 326 -10.41 0.77 -10.22
C GLY A 326 -11.55 -0.21 -9.96
N PHE A 327 -11.26 -1.51 -10.05
CA PHE A 327 -12.22 -2.56 -9.71
C PHE A 327 -12.58 -2.55 -8.22
N ALA A 328 -11.62 -2.33 -7.32
CA ALA A 328 -11.92 -2.22 -5.90
C ALA A 328 -12.82 -1.01 -5.56
N LEU A 329 -12.66 0.13 -6.26
CA LEU A 329 -13.52 1.30 -6.08
C LEU A 329 -14.89 1.16 -6.76
N SER A 330 -15.05 0.22 -7.69
CA SER A 330 -16.38 -0.11 -8.25
C SER A 330 -17.31 -0.73 -7.20
N ILE A 331 -16.76 -1.51 -6.26
CA ILE A 331 -17.50 -2.05 -5.11
C ILE A 331 -18.05 -0.90 -4.28
N ASN A 332 -17.17 0.03 -3.88
CA ASN A 332 -17.57 1.20 -3.10
C ASN A 332 -18.61 2.06 -3.86
N THR A 333 -18.47 2.20 -5.17
CA THR A 333 -19.42 2.94 -6.01
C THR A 333 -20.83 2.33 -6.00
N LEU A 334 -20.94 1.00 -6.02
CA LEU A 334 -22.24 0.32 -5.92
C LEU A 334 -22.86 0.46 -4.53
N LEU A 335 -22.06 0.29 -3.47
CA LEU A 335 -22.53 0.44 -2.10
C LEU A 335 -23.02 1.87 -1.82
N ASP A 336 -22.31 2.86 -2.34
CA ASP A 336 -22.64 4.29 -2.23
C ASP A 336 -23.90 4.62 -3.02
N SER A 337 -23.99 4.18 -4.28
CA SER A 337 -25.18 4.37 -5.12
C SER A 337 -26.43 3.71 -4.53
N ALA A 338 -26.24 2.65 -3.73
CA ALA A 338 -27.33 1.94 -3.06
C ALA A 338 -27.63 2.44 -1.64
N ASN A 339 -26.89 3.43 -1.12
CA ASN A 339 -27.02 3.97 0.22
C ASN A 339 -26.97 2.90 1.33
N ILE A 340 -26.08 1.91 1.17
CA ILE A 340 -25.94 0.81 2.15
C ILE A 340 -24.63 0.84 2.93
N ILE A 341 -23.71 1.76 2.64
CA ILE A 341 -22.44 1.91 3.39
C ILE A 341 -22.73 2.19 4.87
N ASP A 342 -23.54 3.21 5.15
CA ASP A 342 -23.89 3.61 6.52
C ASP A 342 -24.66 2.50 7.25
N SER A 343 -25.53 1.77 6.55
CA SER A 343 -26.23 0.59 7.08
C SER A 343 -25.25 -0.51 7.50
N ILE A 344 -24.31 -0.87 6.63
CA ILE A 344 -23.29 -1.89 6.93
C ILE A 344 -22.49 -1.48 8.17
N ILE A 345 -22.04 -0.23 8.24
CA ILE A 345 -21.30 0.30 9.40
C ILE A 345 -22.18 0.26 10.67
N TYR A 346 -23.43 0.71 10.59
CA TYR A 346 -24.36 0.69 11.72
C TYR A 346 -24.52 -0.71 12.29
N TYR A 347 -24.87 -1.70 11.46
CA TYR A 347 -25.12 -3.07 11.92
C TYR A 347 -23.85 -3.76 12.43
N LEU A 348 -22.69 -3.51 11.82
CA LEU A 348 -21.41 -4.02 12.33
C LEU A 348 -21.02 -3.38 13.67
N SER A 349 -21.45 -2.14 13.94
CA SER A 349 -21.16 -1.44 15.19
C SER A 349 -22.06 -1.85 16.37
N LEU A 350 -23.27 -2.37 16.12
CA LEU A 350 -24.25 -2.69 17.17
C LEU A 350 -23.70 -3.61 18.29
N PRO A 351 -22.97 -4.70 17.98
CA PRO A 351 -22.44 -5.59 19.02
C PRO A 351 -21.45 -4.90 19.95
N LEU A 352 -20.81 -3.82 19.50
CA LEU A 352 -19.80 -3.11 20.28
C LEU A 352 -20.41 -2.18 21.35
N ARG A 353 -21.65 -1.73 21.18
CA ARG A 353 -22.28 -0.71 22.04
C ARG A 353 -22.39 -1.10 23.51
N ASN A 354 -22.56 -2.40 23.78
CA ASN A 354 -22.79 -2.92 25.13
C ASN A 354 -21.53 -3.53 25.77
N LEU A 355 -20.38 -3.45 25.11
CA LEU A 355 -19.13 -4.02 25.60
C LEU A 355 -18.36 -3.00 26.45
N PRO A 356 -17.60 -3.44 27.48
CA PRO A 356 -16.66 -2.59 28.20
C PRO A 356 -15.68 -1.91 27.23
N PRO A 357 -15.25 -0.65 27.49
CA PRO A 357 -14.45 0.13 26.54
C PRO A 357 -13.19 -0.57 26.01
N VAL A 358 -12.48 -1.32 26.87
CA VAL A 358 -11.27 -2.07 26.48
C VAL A 358 -11.60 -3.20 25.50
N ILE A 359 -12.72 -3.90 25.72
CA ILE A 359 -13.19 -4.98 24.84
C ILE A 359 -13.74 -4.39 23.54
N SER A 360 -14.47 -3.27 23.63
CA SER A 360 -14.97 -2.54 22.46
C SER A 360 -13.82 -2.06 21.59
N ALA A 361 -12.72 -1.56 22.16
CA ALA A 361 -11.55 -1.14 21.38
C ALA A 361 -10.92 -2.30 20.60
N GLY A 362 -10.83 -3.49 21.19
CA GLY A 362 -10.42 -4.71 20.47
C GLY A 362 -11.43 -5.13 19.40
N GLY A 363 -12.73 -5.06 19.70
CA GLY A 363 -13.80 -5.35 18.75
C GLY A 363 -13.87 -4.37 17.57
N MET A 364 -13.49 -3.11 17.76
CA MET A 364 -13.35 -2.13 16.69
C MET A 364 -12.35 -2.57 15.63
N VAL A 365 -11.25 -3.24 16.01
CA VAL A 365 -10.28 -3.77 15.03
C VAL A 365 -10.93 -4.82 14.13
N LEU A 366 -11.77 -5.69 14.69
CA LEU A 366 -12.49 -6.70 13.91
C LEU A 366 -13.53 -6.07 12.97
N VAL A 367 -14.33 -5.13 13.50
CA VAL A 367 -15.31 -4.39 12.69
C VAL A 367 -14.62 -3.63 11.57
N GLN A 368 -13.54 -2.92 11.87
CA GLN A 368 -12.75 -2.20 10.87
C GLN A 368 -12.21 -3.15 9.81
N THR A 369 -11.68 -4.32 10.20
CA THR A 369 -11.19 -5.31 9.23
C THR A 369 -12.29 -5.77 8.27
N LEU A 370 -13.53 -5.94 8.75
CA LEU A 370 -14.68 -6.26 7.90
C LEU A 370 -15.10 -5.10 7.00
N VAL A 371 -15.14 -3.87 7.55
CA VAL A 371 -15.44 -2.65 6.80
C VAL A 371 -14.39 -2.41 5.70
N ASN A 372 -13.11 -2.68 5.98
CA ASN A 372 -11.99 -2.52 5.05
C ASN A 372 -12.14 -3.35 3.77
N PHE A 373 -12.89 -4.45 3.82
CA PHE A 373 -13.20 -5.25 2.63
C PHE A 373 -14.09 -4.48 1.63
N PHE A 374 -14.97 -3.62 2.13
CA PHE A 374 -15.98 -2.89 1.35
C PHE A 374 -15.60 -1.42 1.10
N VAL A 375 -14.92 -0.81 2.08
CA VAL A 375 -14.48 0.59 2.07
C VAL A 375 -12.96 0.60 2.01
N ASN A 376 -12.41 0.72 0.80
CA ASN A 376 -10.99 0.54 0.51
C ASN A 376 -10.13 1.83 0.71
N SER A 377 -10.59 2.79 1.51
CA SER A 377 -9.87 4.06 1.75
C SER A 377 -9.65 4.29 3.24
N GLY A 378 -8.39 4.37 3.66
CA GLY A 378 -7.99 4.63 5.05
C GLY A 378 -8.40 5.99 5.61
N SER A 379 -8.81 6.94 4.74
CA SER A 379 -9.36 8.25 5.15
C SER A 379 -10.88 8.24 5.39
N THR A 380 -11.57 7.21 4.87
CA THR A 380 -13.02 7.04 4.97
C THR A 380 -13.38 6.03 6.07
N GLN A 381 -12.49 5.05 6.23
CA GLN A 381 -12.30 4.21 7.42
C GLN A 381 -12.01 5.05 8.67
#